data_AF-A0A317DJQ4-F1
#
_entry.id   AF-A0A317DJQ4-F1
#
_cell.length_a   1.000
_cell.length_b   1.000
_cell.length_c   1.000
_cell.angle_alpha   90.00
_cell.angle_beta   90.00
_cell.angle_gamma   90.00
#
_symmetry.space_group_name_H-M   'P 1'
#
loop_
_entity.id
_entity.type
_entity.pdbx_description
1 polymer ?
#
loop_
_entity_poly.entity_id
_entity_poly.type
_entity_poly.pdbx_seq_one_letter_code
_entity_poly.pdbx_strand_id
1 'polypeptide(L)'
;MPPDIASASAAARLDRILTTGQMKGFPPFGAEADQPTACFSESPLPHLIHLLKRGWQPWGLLFTRQWVYDQGGEPVSYMRKARWDTRQRQDKPFAVRLEADPGEGWSDWTHEREWRVPLDPQRPYLTLTPQSVAGILIGDSSWQPTPGWGPFINRISGQLSDGNDPFDEPWPEPPPIWTSAPKWLWNSSTGQFLTSPQAPAPRAGIG
;
A
#
# COMPACT_ATOMS: atom_id res chain seq x y z
N MET A 1 7.11 -10.64 10.55
CA MET A 1 7.63 -9.60 9.62
C MET A 1 9.15 -9.52 9.77
N PRO A 2 9.91 -9.41 8.67
CA PRO A 2 11.37 -9.26 8.70
C PRO A 2 11.82 -8.00 9.49
N PRO A 3 12.91 -8.07 10.28
CA PRO A 3 13.39 -6.95 11.10
C PRO A 3 13.74 -5.67 10.32
N ASP A 4 14.24 -5.81 9.09
CA ASP A 4 14.61 -4.71 8.20
C ASP A 4 13.39 -3.93 7.68
N ILE A 5 12.22 -4.59 7.62
CA ILE A 5 10.95 -3.95 7.27
C ILE A 5 10.33 -3.35 8.54
N ALA A 6 10.38 -4.06 9.65
CA ALA A 6 9.81 -3.60 10.92
C ALA A 6 10.48 -2.30 11.43
N SER A 7 11.79 -2.15 11.23
CA SER A 7 12.56 -0.96 11.64
C SER A 7 12.54 0.19 10.63
N ALA A 8 12.11 -0.04 9.39
CA ALA A 8 12.04 0.99 8.37
C ALA A 8 10.93 2.01 8.66
N SER A 9 11.20 3.29 8.42
CA SER A 9 10.18 4.36 8.44
C SER A 9 9.11 4.14 7.38
N ALA A 10 7.92 4.72 7.56
CA ALA A 10 6.86 4.57 6.56
C ALA A 10 7.25 5.13 5.18
N ALA A 11 8.00 6.23 5.14
CA ALA A 11 8.57 6.78 3.90
C ALA A 11 9.54 5.79 3.23
N ALA A 12 10.43 5.16 4.00
CA ALA A 12 11.37 4.16 3.47
C ALA A 12 10.67 2.89 2.99
N ARG A 13 9.57 2.48 3.62
CA ARG A 13 8.75 1.36 3.13
C ARG A 13 8.04 1.73 1.82
N LEU A 14 7.48 2.94 1.73
CA LEU A 14 6.88 3.44 0.49
C LEU A 14 7.91 3.48 -0.64
N ASP A 15 9.12 3.98 -0.36
CA ASP A 15 10.23 3.99 -1.33
C ASP A 15 10.54 2.59 -1.88
N ARG A 16 10.69 1.61 -0.98
CA ARG A 16 10.91 0.20 -1.36
C ARG A 16 9.78 -0.35 -2.23
N ILE A 17 8.52 -0.03 -1.91
CA ILE A 17 7.37 -0.49 -2.70
C ILE A 17 7.39 0.15 -4.09
N LEU A 18 7.66 1.45 -4.19
CA LEU A 18 7.69 2.16 -5.46
C LEU A 18 8.85 1.68 -6.36
N THR A 19 10.04 1.51 -5.79
CA THR A 19 11.24 1.05 -6.51
C THR A 19 11.14 -0.40 -6.98
N THR A 20 10.55 -1.28 -6.17
CA THR A 20 10.41 -2.71 -6.52
C THR A 20 9.13 -3.03 -7.29
N GLY A 21 8.12 -2.16 -7.24
CA GLY A 21 6.77 -2.47 -7.72
C GLY A 21 6.11 -3.60 -6.93
N GLN A 22 6.57 -3.90 -5.71
CA GLN A 22 6.08 -5.03 -4.92
C GLN A 22 5.56 -4.57 -3.56
N MET A 23 4.32 -4.95 -3.25
CA MET A 23 3.76 -4.82 -1.89
C MET A 23 3.82 -6.18 -1.20
N LYS A 24 4.77 -6.33 -0.27
CA LYS A 24 4.95 -7.58 0.48
C LYS A 24 3.86 -7.77 1.52
N GLY A 25 3.30 -8.98 1.59
CA GLY A 25 2.39 -9.39 2.64
C GLY A 25 3.07 -10.20 3.73
N PHE A 26 2.47 -10.21 4.91
CA PHE A 26 2.92 -10.99 6.06
C PHE A 26 1.72 -11.65 6.72
N PRO A 27 1.91 -12.72 7.50
CA PRO A 27 0.84 -13.31 8.28
C PRO A 27 0.21 -12.24 9.20
N PRO A 28 -1.09 -11.95 9.07
CA PRO A 28 -1.77 -11.04 9.96
C PRO A 28 -2.04 -11.73 11.30
N PHE A 29 -2.42 -10.93 12.30
CA PHE A 29 -2.84 -11.49 13.58
C PHE A 29 -4.03 -12.44 13.40
N GLY A 30 -3.92 -13.66 13.93
CA GLY A 30 -4.93 -14.71 13.80
C GLY A 30 -4.84 -15.58 12.55
N ALA A 31 -3.96 -15.29 11.59
CA ALA A 31 -3.69 -16.24 10.50
C ALA A 31 -2.55 -17.20 10.86
N GLU A 32 -2.44 -18.30 10.13
CA GLU A 32 -1.31 -19.22 10.27
C GLU A 32 -0.01 -18.56 9.74
N ALA A 33 1.14 -18.97 10.25
CA ALA A 33 2.44 -18.35 9.95
C ALA A 33 2.85 -18.42 8.46
N ASP A 34 2.25 -19.33 7.70
CA ASP A 34 2.46 -19.54 6.27
C ASP A 34 1.31 -18.98 5.41
N GLN A 35 0.53 -18.04 5.94
CA GLN A 35 -0.53 -17.32 5.21
C GLN A 35 -0.19 -15.83 5.05
N PRO A 36 0.80 -15.47 4.22
CA PRO A 36 1.12 -14.08 3.97
C PRO A 36 -0.08 -13.37 3.37
N THR A 37 -0.38 -12.17 3.88
CA THR A 37 -1.55 -11.40 3.47
C THR A 37 -1.14 -9.94 3.30
N ALA A 38 -1.64 -9.29 2.25
CA ALA A 38 -1.62 -7.83 2.16
C ALA A 38 -2.90 -7.29 2.80
N CYS A 39 -2.75 -6.42 3.81
CA CYS A 39 -3.87 -5.80 4.51
C CYS A 39 -4.06 -4.35 4.04
N PHE A 40 -5.32 -3.95 3.90
CA PHE A 40 -5.74 -2.62 3.49
C PHE A 40 -6.78 -2.10 4.47
N SER A 41 -6.82 -0.80 4.70
CA SER A 41 -7.88 -0.15 5.47
C SER A 41 -8.81 0.60 4.52
N GLU A 42 -10.10 0.29 4.54
CA GLU A 42 -11.07 1.07 3.77
C GLU A 42 -11.33 2.41 4.47
N SER A 43 -10.84 3.49 3.86
CA SER A 43 -10.91 4.82 4.45
C SER A 43 -11.44 5.83 3.46
N PRO A 44 -12.74 6.18 3.53
CA PRO A 44 -13.27 7.36 2.84
C PRO A 44 -12.44 8.60 3.21
N LEU A 45 -12.37 9.59 2.33
CA LEU A 45 -11.53 10.78 2.54
C LEU A 45 -11.69 11.44 3.93
N PRO A 46 -12.92 11.63 4.48
CA PRO A 46 -13.08 12.17 5.83
C PRO A 46 -12.45 11.28 6.93
N HIS A 47 -12.52 9.96 6.77
CA HIS A 47 -11.91 9.01 7.69
C HIS A 47 -10.38 9.06 7.59
N LEU A 48 -9.82 9.13 6.38
CA LEU A 48 -8.38 9.28 6.17
C LEU A 48 -7.85 10.56 6.83
N ILE A 49 -8.54 11.69 6.63
CA ILE A 49 -8.21 12.97 7.28
C ILE A 49 -8.25 12.83 8.80
N HIS A 50 -9.24 12.12 9.35
CA HIS A 50 -9.33 11.85 10.78
C HIS A 50 -8.12 11.06 11.29
N LEU A 51 -7.74 9.97 10.61
CA LEU A 51 -6.58 9.15 10.98
C LEU A 51 -5.27 9.96 10.96
N LEU A 52 -5.07 10.77 9.91
CA LEU A 52 -3.90 11.63 9.79
C LEU A 52 -3.81 12.67 10.91
N LYS A 53 -4.95 13.28 11.30
CA LYS A 53 -5.02 14.17 12.46
C LYS A 53 -4.76 13.48 13.80
N ARG A 54 -4.95 12.16 13.87
CA ARG A 54 -4.65 11.32 15.04
C ARG A 54 -3.21 10.82 15.08
N GLY A 55 -2.36 11.25 14.15
CA GLY A 55 -0.94 10.93 14.13
C GLY A 55 -0.56 9.75 13.25
N TRP A 56 -1.47 9.26 12.39
CA TRP A 56 -1.08 8.34 11.32
C TRP A 56 -0.04 9.02 10.42
N GLN A 57 1.00 8.28 10.06
CA GLN A 57 2.02 8.82 9.19
C GLN A 57 1.47 8.96 7.76
N PRO A 58 1.62 10.13 7.11
CA PRO A 58 1.10 10.40 5.77
C PRO A 58 1.97 9.77 4.67
N TRP A 59 2.15 8.45 4.72
CA TRP A 59 2.93 7.69 3.74
C TRP A 59 2.17 6.43 3.36
N GLY A 60 1.75 6.32 2.10
CA GLY A 60 0.98 5.17 1.67
C GLY A 60 0.55 5.20 0.22
N LEU A 61 -0.05 4.10 -0.20
CA LEU A 61 -0.64 3.94 -1.52
C LEU A 61 -2.17 3.82 -1.37
N LEU A 62 -2.87 4.49 -2.26
CA LEU A 62 -4.33 4.45 -2.34
C LEU A 62 -4.73 3.54 -3.50
N PHE A 63 -5.72 2.71 -3.27
CA PHE A 63 -6.24 1.76 -4.24
C PHE A 63 -7.74 1.95 -4.39
N THR A 64 -8.27 1.61 -5.56
CA THR A 64 -9.72 1.46 -5.67
C THR A 64 -10.13 0.14 -5.02
N ARG A 65 -11.32 0.12 -4.41
CA ARG A 65 -11.89 -1.11 -3.87
C ARG A 65 -12.01 -2.20 -4.92
N GLN A 66 -12.35 -1.82 -6.16
CA GLN A 66 -12.43 -2.76 -7.27
C GLN A 66 -11.08 -3.43 -7.55
N TRP A 67 -9.99 -2.66 -7.57
CA TRP A 67 -8.66 -3.25 -7.78
C TRP A 67 -8.32 -4.26 -6.69
N VAL A 68 -8.58 -3.94 -5.40
CA VAL A 68 -8.34 -4.88 -4.29
C VAL A 68 -9.17 -6.17 -4.45
N TYR A 69 -10.45 -6.03 -4.83
CA TYR A 69 -11.32 -7.18 -5.13
C TYR A 69 -10.79 -8.03 -6.29
N ASP A 70 -10.33 -7.39 -7.37
CA ASP A 70 -9.78 -8.08 -8.54
C ASP A 70 -8.48 -8.83 -8.23
N GLN A 71 -7.77 -8.47 -7.15
CA GLN A 71 -6.63 -9.23 -6.62
C GLN A 71 -7.05 -10.43 -5.75
N GLY A 72 -8.35 -10.71 -5.60
CA GLY A 72 -8.87 -11.73 -4.67
C GLY A 72 -9.02 -11.23 -3.24
N GLY A 73 -9.11 -9.91 -3.05
CA GLY A 73 -9.28 -9.30 -1.74
C GLY A 73 -10.73 -9.29 -1.27
N GLU A 74 -10.92 -9.49 0.03
CA GLU A 74 -12.24 -9.45 0.67
C GLU A 74 -12.21 -8.64 1.97
N PRO A 75 -13.36 -8.06 2.39
CA PRO A 75 -13.48 -7.43 3.69
C PRO A 75 -13.37 -8.48 4.80
N VAL A 76 -12.68 -8.12 5.88
CA VAL A 76 -12.53 -8.97 7.05
C VAL A 76 -13.85 -9.10 7.81
N SER A 77 -14.19 -10.34 8.17
CA SER A 77 -15.31 -10.65 9.05
C SER A 77 -14.86 -10.73 10.50
N TYR A 78 -15.40 -9.87 11.34
CA TYR A 78 -15.21 -9.89 12.80
C TYR A 78 -16.24 -10.83 13.44
N MET A 79 -15.77 -11.81 14.21
CA MET A 79 -16.67 -12.82 14.78
C MET A 79 -16.20 -13.31 16.16
N ARG A 80 -17.15 -13.75 16.98
CA ARG A 80 -16.88 -14.35 18.30
C ARG A 80 -15.93 -15.54 18.17
N LYS A 81 -15.08 -15.75 19.18
CA LYS A 81 -14.14 -16.88 19.24
C LYS A 81 -14.73 -18.22 18.80
N ALA A 82 -15.89 -18.62 19.33
CA ALA A 82 -16.50 -19.91 19.02
C ALA A 82 -16.80 -20.12 17.52
N ARG A 83 -17.13 -19.05 16.77
CA ARG A 83 -17.31 -19.12 15.31
C ARG A 83 -15.97 -19.12 14.59
N TRP A 84 -15.03 -18.32 15.08
CA TRP A 84 -13.69 -18.25 14.53
C TRP A 84 -12.95 -19.61 14.62
N ASP A 85 -13.07 -20.31 15.75
CA ASP A 85 -12.43 -21.62 15.98
C ASP A 85 -12.90 -22.70 15.00
N THR A 86 -14.12 -22.55 14.44
CA THR A 86 -14.69 -23.50 13.46
C THR A 86 -14.33 -23.17 12.01
N ARG A 87 -13.60 -22.08 11.75
CA ARG A 87 -13.25 -21.67 10.39
C ARG A 87 -12.23 -22.62 9.76
N GLN A 88 -12.44 -22.89 8.48
CA GLN A 88 -11.46 -23.57 7.67
C GLN A 88 -10.21 -22.70 7.53
N ARG A 89 -9.04 -23.34 7.41
CA ARG A 89 -7.75 -22.65 7.31
C ARG A 89 -7.73 -21.60 6.19
N GLN A 90 -8.34 -21.89 5.04
CA GLN A 90 -8.41 -20.98 3.90
C GLN A 90 -9.24 -19.70 4.15
N ASP A 91 -10.17 -19.75 5.10
CA ASP A 91 -11.03 -18.61 5.46
C ASP A 91 -10.40 -17.74 6.55
N LYS A 92 -9.44 -18.29 7.32
CA LYS A 92 -8.81 -17.58 8.45
C LYS A 92 -8.18 -16.24 8.08
N PRO A 93 -7.55 -16.07 6.90
CA PRO A 93 -7.07 -14.76 6.47
C PRO A 93 -8.18 -13.71 6.50
N PHE A 94 -9.43 -14.05 6.17
CA PHE A 94 -10.55 -13.10 6.12
C PHE A 94 -11.32 -13.00 7.44
N ALA A 95 -10.81 -13.57 8.54
CA ALA A 95 -11.52 -13.63 9.81
C ALA A 95 -10.66 -13.10 10.97
N VAL A 96 -11.27 -12.24 11.79
CA VAL A 96 -10.66 -11.73 13.02
C VAL A 96 -11.57 -12.04 14.21
N ARG A 97 -10.95 -12.48 15.31
CA ARG A 97 -11.65 -12.71 16.57
C ARG A 97 -12.09 -11.37 17.17
N LEU A 98 -13.39 -11.23 17.40
CA LEU A 98 -14.00 -10.09 18.09
C LEU A 98 -14.28 -10.46 19.54
N GLU A 99 -13.44 -9.97 20.44
CA GLU A 99 -13.55 -10.22 21.88
C GLU A 99 -13.63 -8.90 22.63
N ALA A 100 -14.83 -8.58 23.13
CA ALA A 100 -15.11 -7.36 23.87
C ALA A 100 -15.00 -7.53 25.39
N ASP A 101 -14.64 -8.74 25.86
CA ASP A 101 -14.43 -9.01 27.28
C ASP A 101 -12.99 -8.66 27.69
N PRO A 102 -12.78 -7.68 28.60
CA PRO A 102 -11.45 -7.34 29.10
C PRO A 102 -10.71 -8.52 29.76
N GLY A 103 -11.43 -9.51 30.31
CA GLY A 103 -10.87 -10.69 30.95
C GLY A 103 -10.27 -11.72 29.99
N GLU A 104 -10.63 -11.68 28.71
CA GLU A 104 -10.17 -12.61 27.67
C GLU A 104 -9.20 -11.98 26.65
N GLY A 105 -8.83 -10.71 26.88
CA GLY A 105 -8.00 -9.91 26.00
C GLY A 105 -8.85 -9.18 24.95
N TRP A 106 -9.02 -7.87 25.15
CA TRP A 106 -9.76 -6.98 24.26
C TRP A 106 -9.24 -7.06 22.81
N SER A 107 -10.13 -7.34 21.87
CA SER A 107 -9.87 -7.45 20.43
C SER A 107 -11.09 -6.94 19.66
N ASP A 108 -11.21 -5.62 19.56
CA ASP A 108 -12.18 -4.94 18.68
C ASP A 108 -11.46 -4.01 17.71
N TRP A 109 -11.37 -4.46 16.46
CA TRP A 109 -10.74 -3.75 15.36
C TRP A 109 -11.74 -3.43 14.25
N THR A 110 -13.04 -3.50 14.55
CA THR A 110 -14.12 -3.31 13.55
C THR A 110 -14.04 -1.94 12.85
N HIS A 111 -13.52 -0.93 13.55
CA HIS A 111 -13.32 0.42 13.05
C HIS A 111 -12.23 0.53 11.97
N GLU A 112 -11.31 -0.44 11.86
CA GLU A 112 -10.23 -0.42 10.85
C GLU A 112 -10.75 -0.71 9.44
N ARG A 113 -11.96 -1.29 9.33
CA ARG A 113 -12.60 -1.66 8.05
C ARG A 113 -11.61 -2.40 7.15
N GLU A 114 -10.99 -3.43 7.72
CA GLU A 114 -9.87 -4.13 7.11
C GLU A 114 -10.33 -4.94 5.88
N TRP A 115 -9.53 -4.89 4.82
CA TRP A 115 -9.58 -5.77 3.66
C TRP A 115 -8.28 -6.55 3.59
N ARG A 116 -8.35 -7.81 3.15
CA ARG A 116 -7.18 -8.69 3.08
C ARG A 116 -7.11 -9.36 1.73
N VAL A 117 -5.90 -9.47 1.21
CA VAL A 117 -5.57 -10.26 0.01
C VAL A 117 -4.57 -11.34 0.42
N PRO A 118 -4.99 -12.61 0.54
CA PRO A 118 -4.08 -13.72 0.77
C PRO A 118 -3.11 -13.86 -0.40
N LEU A 119 -1.84 -14.14 -0.12
CA LEU A 119 -0.78 -14.23 -1.11
C LEU A 119 -0.21 -15.64 -1.17
N ASP A 120 0.38 -15.97 -2.31
CA ASP A 120 1.17 -17.18 -2.47
C ASP A 120 2.37 -17.16 -1.50
N PRO A 121 2.54 -18.17 -0.62
CA PRO A 121 3.71 -18.26 0.27
C PRO A 121 5.06 -18.25 -0.46
N GLN A 122 5.12 -18.74 -1.70
CA GLN A 122 6.33 -18.72 -2.53
C GLN A 122 6.58 -17.34 -3.17
N ARG A 123 5.53 -16.52 -3.29
CA ARG A 123 5.57 -15.17 -3.85
C ARG A 123 4.72 -14.23 -2.99
N PRO A 124 5.16 -13.90 -1.77
CA PRO A 124 4.33 -13.22 -0.77
C PRO A 124 4.26 -11.71 -1.02
N TYR A 125 3.92 -11.30 -2.24
CA TYR A 125 3.76 -9.91 -2.64
C TYR A 125 2.70 -9.72 -3.73
N LEU A 126 2.05 -8.56 -3.73
CA LEU A 126 1.29 -8.06 -4.88
C LEU A 126 2.23 -7.35 -5.84
N THR A 127 2.07 -7.61 -7.13
CA THR A 127 2.76 -6.86 -8.18
C THR A 127 1.96 -5.62 -8.50
N LEU A 128 2.59 -4.45 -8.41
CA LEU A 128 1.98 -3.16 -8.67
C LEU A 128 2.43 -2.65 -10.04
N THR A 129 1.47 -2.20 -10.82
CA THR A 129 1.70 -1.46 -12.07
C THR A 129 1.31 0.01 -11.88
N PRO A 130 1.68 0.90 -12.81
CA PRO A 130 1.17 2.26 -12.84
C PRO A 130 -0.35 2.38 -12.65
N GLN A 131 -1.13 1.43 -13.16
CA GLN A 131 -2.59 1.43 -13.09
C GLN A 131 -3.14 0.83 -11.79
N SER A 132 -2.32 0.14 -11.00
CA SER A 132 -2.75 -0.40 -9.70
C SER A 132 -3.07 0.69 -8.69
N VAL A 133 -2.37 1.82 -8.75
CA VAL A 133 -2.36 2.84 -7.71
C VAL A 133 -3.24 4.03 -8.10
N ALA A 134 -4.27 4.29 -7.29
CA ALA A 134 -5.18 5.42 -7.47
C ALA A 134 -4.60 6.74 -6.94
N GLY A 135 -3.60 6.68 -6.06
CA GLY A 135 -2.88 7.84 -5.55
C GLY A 135 -1.77 7.47 -4.58
N ILE A 136 -0.82 8.39 -4.39
CA ILE A 136 0.30 8.22 -3.48
C ILE A 136 0.20 9.29 -2.39
N LEU A 137 0.03 8.86 -1.15
CA LEU A 137 0.01 9.73 0.02
C LEU A 137 1.44 10.05 0.46
N ILE A 138 1.77 11.34 0.52
CA ILE A 138 3.09 11.85 0.91
C ILE A 138 2.98 12.92 2.00
N GLY A 139 3.91 12.88 2.95
CA GLY A 139 3.96 13.76 4.11
C GLY A 139 4.86 14.98 3.97
N ASP A 140 5.71 14.97 2.94
CA ASP A 140 6.75 15.96 2.73
C ASP A 140 6.79 16.29 1.24
N SER A 141 6.64 17.57 0.92
CA SER A 141 6.62 18.07 -0.46
C SER A 141 7.98 17.98 -1.16
N SER A 142 9.06 17.92 -0.39
CA SER A 142 10.42 17.79 -0.91
C SER A 142 10.84 16.34 -1.13
N TRP A 143 10.06 15.40 -0.59
CA TRP A 143 10.37 13.98 -0.71
C TRP A 143 10.18 13.46 -2.14
N GLN A 144 11.14 12.67 -2.58
CA GLN A 144 11.12 11.92 -3.83
C GLN A 144 11.53 10.48 -3.53
N PRO A 145 10.97 9.49 -4.24
CA PRO A 145 11.48 8.13 -4.15
C PRO A 145 12.90 8.05 -4.73
N THR A 146 13.65 7.05 -4.29
CA THR A 146 14.92 6.66 -4.88
C THR A 146 14.68 6.37 -6.37
N PRO A 147 15.40 7.05 -7.28
CA PRO A 147 15.27 6.77 -8.70
C PRO A 147 15.79 5.36 -9.01
N GLY A 148 15.15 4.71 -9.97
CA GLY A 148 15.70 3.53 -10.61
C GLY A 148 16.80 3.91 -11.60
N TRP A 149 17.41 2.90 -12.20
CA TRP A 149 18.35 3.07 -13.29
C TRP A 149 17.56 3.10 -14.60
N GLY A 150 17.52 4.27 -15.23
CA GLY A 150 16.97 4.46 -16.58
C GLY A 150 17.98 4.10 -17.66
N PRO A 151 17.73 4.48 -18.91
CA PRO A 151 18.68 4.29 -20.00
C PRO A 151 19.99 5.05 -19.74
N PHE A 152 21.06 4.65 -20.42
CA PHE A 152 22.30 5.43 -20.41
C PHE A 152 22.12 6.69 -21.25
N ILE A 153 22.72 7.79 -20.79
CA ILE A 153 22.84 9.02 -21.55
C ILE A 153 24.33 9.36 -21.68
N ASN A 154 24.75 9.72 -22.88
CA ASN A 154 26.09 10.24 -23.10
C ASN A 154 26.18 11.66 -22.55
N ARG A 155 26.99 11.89 -21.52
CA ARG A 155 27.05 13.19 -20.82
C ARG A 155 27.56 14.35 -21.67
N ILE A 156 28.20 14.08 -22.81
CA ILE A 156 28.70 15.10 -23.72
C ILE A 156 27.60 15.52 -24.70
N SER A 157 26.91 14.55 -25.31
CA SER A 157 25.88 14.83 -26.32
C SER A 157 24.48 15.04 -25.74
N GLY A 158 24.23 14.56 -24.52
CA GLY A 158 22.91 14.52 -23.90
C GLY A 158 21.94 13.53 -24.56
N GLN A 159 22.43 12.63 -25.44
CA GLN A 159 21.60 11.66 -26.15
C GLN A 159 21.57 10.30 -25.43
N LEU A 160 20.47 9.58 -25.61
CA LEU A 160 20.36 8.18 -25.19
C LEU A 160 21.48 7.36 -25.83
N SER A 161 22.06 6.47 -25.03
CA SER A 161 23.13 5.57 -25.43
C SER A 161 22.81 4.13 -24.98
N ASP A 162 23.52 3.18 -25.58
CA ASP A 162 23.46 1.76 -25.24
C ASP A 162 24.40 1.39 -24.07
N GLY A 163 25.16 2.35 -23.55
CA GLY A 163 26.07 2.17 -22.42
C GLY A 163 27.50 1.74 -22.81
N ASN A 164 27.84 1.78 -24.10
CA ASN A 164 29.16 1.38 -24.60
C ASN A 164 30.15 2.56 -24.79
N ASP A 165 29.71 3.81 -24.64
CA ASP A 165 30.59 4.99 -24.75
C ASP A 165 31.20 5.33 -23.37
N PRO A 166 32.50 5.67 -23.28
CA PRO A 166 33.16 6.03 -22.02
C PRO A 166 32.58 7.28 -21.33
N PHE A 167 31.72 8.03 -22.01
CA PHE A 167 30.99 9.18 -21.48
C PHE A 167 29.54 8.87 -21.10
N ASP A 168 29.12 7.61 -21.20
CA ASP A 168 27.79 7.18 -20.79
C ASP A 168 27.66 7.11 -19.27
N GLU A 169 26.57 7.67 -18.77
CA GLU A 169 26.15 7.50 -17.38
C GLU A 169 24.69 7.07 -17.32
N PRO A 170 24.33 6.21 -16.34
CA PRO A 170 22.94 5.79 -16.20
C PRO A 170 22.09 6.99 -15.76
N TRP A 171 21.04 7.29 -16.49
CA TRP A 171 20.15 8.39 -16.16
C TRP A 171 19.17 7.96 -15.06
N PRO A 172 19.08 8.67 -13.92
CA PRO A 172 18.15 8.32 -12.87
C PRO A 172 16.72 8.57 -13.34
N GLU A 173 15.90 7.52 -13.38
CA GLU A 173 14.48 7.64 -13.69
C GLU A 173 13.62 7.36 -12.44
N PRO A 174 12.66 8.25 -12.11
CA PRO A 174 11.75 7.97 -11.01
C PRO A 174 10.92 6.70 -11.30
N PRO A 175 10.51 5.94 -10.27
CA PRO A 175 9.76 4.71 -10.47
C PRO A 175 8.47 4.93 -11.29
N PRO A 176 8.06 3.99 -12.18
CA PRO A 176 6.88 4.18 -13.05
C PRO A 176 5.57 4.48 -12.31
N ILE A 177 5.39 3.92 -11.11
CA ILE A 177 4.21 4.20 -10.27
C ILE A 177 4.23 5.66 -9.79
N TRP A 178 5.42 6.20 -9.46
CA TRP A 178 5.56 7.58 -8.99
C TRP A 178 5.23 8.60 -10.07
N THR A 179 5.62 8.35 -11.31
CA THR A 179 5.38 9.27 -12.43
C THR A 179 3.92 9.28 -12.88
N SER A 180 3.21 8.15 -12.75
CA SER A 180 1.85 7.96 -13.24
C SER A 180 0.74 8.31 -12.24
N ALA A 181 0.91 7.98 -10.96
CA ALA A 181 -0.14 8.18 -9.97
C ALA A 181 -0.22 9.65 -9.48
N PRO A 182 -1.42 10.14 -9.12
CA PRO A 182 -1.56 11.45 -8.50
C PRO A 182 -0.95 11.44 -7.09
N LYS A 183 -0.22 12.52 -6.76
CA LYS A 183 0.39 12.72 -5.44
C LYS A 183 -0.61 13.45 -4.55
N TRP A 184 -0.87 12.90 -3.37
CA TRP A 184 -1.74 13.47 -2.34
C TRP A 184 -0.86 13.97 -1.20
N LEU A 185 -0.53 15.26 -1.26
CA LEU A 185 0.37 15.88 -0.29
C LEU A 185 -0.39 16.33 0.95
N TRP A 186 -0.14 15.69 2.08
CA TRP A 186 -0.73 16.06 3.36
C TRP A 186 0.05 17.19 4.03
N ASN A 187 -0.64 18.28 4.36
CA ASN A 187 -0.10 19.34 5.19
C ASN A 187 -0.57 19.16 6.63
N SER A 188 0.35 18.75 7.50
CA SER A 188 0.08 18.53 8.92
C SER A 188 -0.25 19.81 9.70
N SER A 189 0.24 20.97 9.26
CA SER A 189 -0.03 22.26 9.90
C SER A 189 -1.46 22.76 9.67
N THR A 190 -2.01 22.53 8.47
CA THR A 190 -3.38 22.94 8.12
C THR A 190 -4.40 21.81 8.28
N GLY A 191 -3.94 20.56 8.35
CA GLY A 191 -4.80 19.38 8.40
C GLY A 191 -5.59 19.18 7.10
N GLN A 192 -4.97 19.51 5.96
CA GLN A 192 -5.57 19.49 4.63
C GLN A 192 -4.61 18.90 3.58
N PHE A 193 -5.16 18.46 2.45
CA PHE A 193 -4.38 18.07 1.28
C PHE A 193 -4.07 19.29 0.40
N LEU A 194 -2.80 19.47 0.01
CA LEU A 194 -2.36 20.57 -0.86
C LEU A 194 -2.67 20.32 -2.33
N THR A 195 -2.69 19.05 -2.73
CA THR A 195 -3.18 18.58 -4.02
C THR A 195 -4.44 17.77 -3.77
N SER A 196 -5.58 18.26 -4.28
CA SER A 196 -6.84 17.53 -4.10
C SER A 196 -6.87 16.24 -4.90
N PRO A 197 -7.55 15.19 -4.40
CA PRO A 197 -7.95 14.05 -5.21
C PRO A 197 -8.71 14.57 -6.43
N GLN A 198 -8.19 14.38 -7.64
CA GLN A 198 -9.10 14.39 -8.77
C GLN A 198 -10.00 13.17 -8.59
N ALA A 199 -11.31 13.40 -8.43
CA ALA A 199 -12.26 12.31 -8.40
C ALA A 199 -12.08 11.50 -9.68
N PRO A 200 -11.99 10.15 -9.61
CA PRO A 200 -12.03 9.36 -10.82
C PRO A 200 -13.31 9.72 -11.58
N ALA A 201 -13.19 9.93 -12.90
CA ALA A 201 -14.36 10.19 -13.74
C ALA A 201 -15.42 9.12 -13.48
N PRO A 202 -16.71 9.49 -13.33
CA PRO A 202 -17.76 8.49 -13.12
C PRO A 202 -17.70 7.47 -14.26
N ARG A 203 -17.66 6.18 -13.92
CA ARG A 203 -17.82 5.11 -14.90
C ARG A 203 -19.16 5.34 -15.60
N ALA A 204 -19.14 5.45 -16.93
CA ALA A 204 -20.36 5.47 -17.73
C ALA A 204 -21.24 4.29 -17.29
N GLY A 205 -22.47 4.61 -16.88
CA GLY A 205 -23.40 3.64 -16.34
C GLY A 205 -23.60 2.47 -17.29
N ILE A 206 -23.59 1.27 -16.73
CA ILE A 206 -24.05 0.06 -17.41
C ILE A 206 -25.57 0.23 -17.52
N GLY A 207 -26.04 0.53 -18.73
CA GLY A 207 -27.45 0.45 -19.10
C GLY A 207 -27.86 -0.96 -19.48
#